data_AF-A0A975CC22-F1
#
_entry.id   AF-A0A975CC22-F1
#
_cell.length_a   1.000
_cell.length_b   1.000
_cell.length_c   1.000
_cell.angle_alpha   90.00
_cell.angle_beta   90.00
_cell.angle_gamma   90.00
#
_symmetry.space_group_name_H-M   'P 1'
#
loop_
_entity.id
_entity.type
_entity.pdbx_description
1 polymer ?
#
loop_
_entity_poly.entity_id
_entity_poly.type
_entity_poly.pdbx_seq_one_letter_code
_entity_poly.pdbx_strand_id
1 'polypeptide(L)'
;MKKLLMVLMMAFLVMALAACGDDKKDDGKTEGAEDKNNTEQAEGADDAEGSEGTEEASGDILEDEYYNNLVNILKDAGYDLGNVEVGDNDFFVDTKSSMKVALNGEDMLPLQVYEIDPDSESLKAAQETGLAPAEFEGQKFDQEGVLVIDNHYFFLSEGHPDQADVYKLLEEKLK
;
A
#
# COMPACT_ATOMS: atom_id res chain seq x y z
N MET A 1 -8.52 -13.18 -39.77
CA MET A 1 -9.18 -14.26 -38.98
C MET A 1 -8.51 -14.45 -37.62
N LYS A 2 -8.33 -13.38 -36.83
CA LYS A 2 -7.84 -13.44 -35.43
C LYS A 2 -8.82 -12.80 -34.43
N LYS A 3 -9.87 -12.13 -34.93
CA LYS A 3 -10.88 -11.44 -34.12
C LYS A 3 -12.11 -12.31 -33.81
N LEU A 4 -12.13 -13.56 -34.29
CA LEU A 4 -13.22 -14.52 -34.04
C LEU A 4 -12.96 -15.43 -32.84
N LEU A 5 -11.74 -15.43 -32.29
CA LEU A 5 -11.34 -16.35 -31.22
C LEU A 5 -11.58 -15.78 -29.80
N MET A 6 -11.68 -14.45 -29.66
CA MET A 6 -11.92 -13.80 -28.35
C MET A 6 -13.38 -13.78 -27.90
N VAL A 7 -14.35 -13.97 -28.80
CA VAL A 7 -15.78 -13.95 -28.44
C VAL A 7 -16.24 -15.28 -27.82
N LEU A 8 -15.52 -16.38 -28.04
CA LEU A 8 -15.89 -17.71 -27.54
C LEU A 8 -15.50 -17.96 -26.07
N MET A 9 -14.59 -17.14 -25.50
CA MET A 9 -14.02 -17.40 -24.17
C MET A 9 -14.74 -16.65 -23.02
N MET A 10 -15.69 -15.76 -23.33
CA MET A 10 -16.47 -15.00 -22.35
C MET A 10 -17.83 -15.63 -21.97
N ALA A 11 -18.17 -16.80 -22.53
CA ALA A 11 -19.49 -17.42 -22.37
C ALA A 11 -19.57 -18.50 -21.25
N PHE A 12 -18.50 -18.76 -20.50
CA PHE A 12 -18.45 -19.86 -19.52
C PHE A 12 -18.49 -19.46 -18.04
N LEU A 13 -18.75 -18.18 -17.72
CA LEU A 13 -18.62 -17.66 -16.35
C LEU A 13 -19.95 -17.30 -15.66
N VAL A 14 -21.06 -17.97 -16.01
CA VAL A 14 -22.37 -17.73 -15.36
C VAL A 14 -23.18 -19.03 -15.21
N MET A 15 -22.79 -19.97 -14.33
CA MET A 15 -23.68 -21.09 -13.90
C MET A 15 -23.38 -21.64 -12.49
N ALA A 16 -23.15 -20.81 -11.46
CA ALA A 16 -22.91 -21.34 -10.11
C ALA A 16 -23.62 -20.61 -8.95
N LEU A 17 -24.74 -19.92 -9.20
CA LEU A 17 -25.55 -19.31 -8.12
C LEU A 17 -27.05 -19.58 -8.32
N ALA A 18 -27.45 -20.84 -8.23
CA ALA A 18 -28.84 -21.24 -8.00
C ALA A 18 -28.92 -22.72 -7.58
N ALA A 19 -28.39 -23.06 -6.40
CA ALA A 19 -28.59 -24.37 -5.77
C ALA A 19 -28.45 -24.27 -4.24
N CYS A 20 -29.37 -23.53 -3.61
CA CYS A 20 -29.83 -23.88 -2.28
C CYS A 20 -31.35 -23.69 -2.34
N GLY A 21 -32.02 -24.80 -2.67
CA GLY A 21 -33.45 -24.87 -2.84
C GLY A 21 -34.16 -24.81 -1.50
N ASP A 22 -35.11 -23.89 -1.44
CA ASP A 22 -36.29 -23.95 -0.60
C ASP A 22 -37.12 -25.16 -1.05
N ASP A 23 -37.36 -26.14 -0.17
CA ASP A 23 -38.31 -27.22 -0.43
C ASP A 23 -39.17 -27.48 0.83
N LYS A 24 -40.40 -26.97 0.76
CA LYS A 24 -41.51 -27.25 1.69
C LYS A 24 -42.03 -28.68 1.46
N LYS A 25 -42.23 -29.42 2.54
CA LYS A 25 -43.36 -30.38 2.66
C LYS A 25 -43.70 -30.69 4.12
N ASP A 26 -44.97 -31.01 4.28
CA ASP A 26 -45.86 -30.79 5.42
C ASP A 26 -46.11 -32.07 6.23
N ASP A 27 -46.69 -31.85 7.42
CA ASP A 27 -47.43 -32.76 8.31
C ASP A 27 -46.73 -33.77 9.24
N GLY A 28 -46.91 -33.54 10.57
CA GLY A 28 -46.61 -34.52 11.61
C GLY A 28 -46.84 -34.06 13.05
N LYS A 29 -48.09 -33.73 13.42
CA LYS A 29 -48.61 -33.44 14.77
C LYS A 29 -48.17 -34.44 15.85
N THR A 30 -47.65 -34.00 17.01
CA THR A 30 -47.95 -34.55 18.36
C THR A 30 -47.56 -33.54 19.45
N GLU A 31 -48.41 -33.47 20.47
CA GLU A 31 -48.48 -32.54 21.61
C GLU A 31 -47.38 -32.75 22.67
N GLY A 32 -47.11 -31.71 23.48
CA GLY A 32 -46.73 -31.91 24.88
C GLY A 32 -45.76 -30.89 25.49
N ALA A 33 -46.26 -30.22 26.53
CA ALA A 33 -45.53 -29.57 27.64
C ALA A 33 -44.97 -28.15 27.43
N GLU A 34 -45.81 -27.21 27.84
CA GLU A 34 -45.52 -26.09 28.75
C GLU A 34 -44.08 -26.01 29.31
N ASP A 35 -43.41 -24.86 29.14
CA ASP A 35 -43.10 -24.06 30.32
C ASP A 35 -43.01 -22.57 29.98
N LYS A 36 -43.62 -21.78 30.85
CA LYS A 36 -43.64 -20.32 30.81
C LYS A 36 -42.48 -19.84 31.64
N ASN A 37 -41.66 -18.91 31.13
CA ASN A 37 -41.41 -17.73 31.94
C ASN A 37 -41.05 -16.50 31.09
N ASN A 38 -41.78 -15.42 31.39
CA ASN A 38 -41.54 -14.05 30.97
C ASN A 38 -40.26 -13.53 31.64
N THR A 39 -39.59 -12.56 31.00
CA THR A 39 -39.64 -11.14 31.41
C THR A 39 -38.57 -10.33 30.66
N GLU A 40 -39.07 -9.47 29.77
CA GLU A 40 -38.71 -8.09 29.45
C GLU A 40 -37.26 -7.54 29.65
N GLN A 41 -36.72 -7.07 28.51
CA GLN A 41 -36.33 -5.68 28.22
C GLN A 41 -35.24 -5.00 29.07
N ALA A 42 -34.12 -4.64 28.41
CA ALA A 42 -33.45 -3.36 28.62
C ALA A 42 -32.63 -2.98 27.36
N GLU A 43 -32.75 -1.70 27.01
CA GLU A 43 -32.11 -1.00 25.90
C GLU A 43 -30.63 -0.66 26.18
N GLY A 44 -29.87 -0.37 25.13
CA GLY A 44 -28.53 0.24 25.16
C GLY A 44 -27.81 -0.05 23.84
N ALA A 45 -27.93 0.78 22.81
CA ALA A 45 -27.21 2.05 22.59
C ALA A 45 -25.71 1.84 22.37
N ASP A 46 -25.24 2.40 21.25
CA ASP A 46 -23.89 2.50 20.73
C ASP A 46 -22.76 2.39 21.76
N ASP A 47 -21.73 1.61 21.41
CA ASP A 47 -20.41 2.22 21.22
C ASP A 47 -19.56 1.31 20.31
N ALA A 48 -19.22 1.87 19.15
CA ALA A 48 -18.14 1.41 18.32
C ALA A 48 -16.84 1.77 19.04
N GLU A 49 -16.38 0.91 19.96
CA GLU A 49 -15.05 1.08 20.53
C GLU A 49 -14.01 0.60 19.52
N GLY A 50 -13.22 1.59 19.09
CA GLY A 50 -12.20 1.49 18.09
C GLY A 50 -11.25 0.34 18.34
N SER A 51 -10.91 -0.32 17.24
CA SER A 51 -9.62 -0.99 17.11
C SER A 51 -8.54 0.05 17.39
N GLU A 52 -8.07 0.11 18.63
CA GLU A 52 -6.75 0.67 18.95
C GLU A 52 -5.71 -0.21 18.27
N GLY A 53 -5.55 -0.01 16.96
CA GLY A 53 -4.29 -0.26 16.30
C GLY A 53 -3.34 0.78 16.87
N THR A 54 -2.64 0.43 17.94
CA THR A 54 -1.47 1.18 18.36
C THR A 54 -0.43 1.00 17.25
N GLU A 55 -0.48 1.92 16.28
CA GLU A 55 0.60 2.20 15.35
C GLU A 55 1.77 2.66 16.21
N GLU A 56 2.65 1.71 16.55
CA GLU A 56 3.92 2.05 17.17
C GLU A 56 4.77 2.78 16.13
N ALA A 57 4.74 4.10 16.24
CA ALA A 57 5.50 5.02 15.43
C ALA A 57 6.99 4.67 15.47
N SER A 58 7.58 4.32 14.32
CA SER A 58 8.30 5.24 13.42
C SER A 58 9.14 6.38 14.03
N GLY A 59 9.41 6.38 15.34
CA GLY A 59 10.00 7.48 16.09
C GLY A 59 11.38 7.89 15.59
N ASP A 60 12.29 6.92 15.41
CA ASP A 60 13.70 7.21 15.13
C ASP A 60 13.93 7.76 13.70
N ILE A 61 13.17 7.31 12.70
CA ILE A 61 13.35 7.75 11.30
C ILE A 61 12.76 9.15 11.06
N LEU A 62 11.75 9.54 11.82
CA LEU A 62 11.12 10.86 11.72
C LEU A 62 11.80 11.94 12.56
N GLU A 63 12.84 11.57 13.33
CA GLU A 63 13.77 12.54 13.93
C GLU A 63 14.65 13.21 12.86
N ASP A 64 14.82 12.58 11.70
CA ASP A 64 15.45 13.20 10.54
C ASP A 64 14.56 14.30 9.96
N GLU A 65 15.07 15.53 9.93
CA GLU A 65 14.32 16.70 9.46
C GLU A 65 13.92 16.59 7.99
N TYR A 66 14.72 15.91 7.15
CA TYR A 66 14.43 15.72 5.75
C TYR A 66 13.22 14.80 5.57
N TYR A 67 13.22 13.64 6.23
CA TYR A 67 12.10 12.69 6.17
C TYR A 67 10.83 13.25 6.80
N ASN A 68 10.96 14.00 7.90
CA ASN A 68 9.82 14.70 8.49
C ASN A 68 9.20 15.71 7.52
N ASN A 69 10.03 16.54 6.86
CA ASN A 69 9.57 17.52 5.89
C ASN A 69 8.91 16.85 4.67
N LEU A 70 9.50 15.77 4.14
CA LEU A 70 8.92 14.98 3.06
C LEU A 70 7.52 14.47 3.41
N VAL A 71 7.36 13.87 4.59
CA VAL A 71 6.07 13.36 5.08
C VAL A 71 5.04 14.49 5.18
N ASN A 72 5.44 15.67 5.65
CA ASN A 72 4.57 16.83 5.71
C ASN A 72 4.15 17.33 4.31
N ILE A 73 5.07 17.36 3.34
CA ILE A 73 4.76 17.72 1.95
C ILE A 73 3.69 16.79 1.37
N LEU A 74 3.84 15.48 1.58
CA LEU A 74 2.89 14.49 1.08
C LEU A 74 1.51 14.62 1.76
N LYS A 75 1.47 14.82 3.09
CA LYS A 75 0.22 15.06 3.83
C LYS A 75 -0.47 16.34 3.39
N ASP A 76 0.27 17.44 3.23
CA ASP A 76 -0.26 18.73 2.79
C ASP A 76 -0.81 18.68 1.36
N ALA A 77 -0.27 17.79 0.53
CA ALA A 77 -0.80 17.51 -0.81
C ALA A 77 -2.03 16.59 -0.81
N GLY A 78 -2.44 16.08 0.36
CA GLY A 78 -3.65 15.28 0.54
C GLY A 78 -3.47 13.78 0.33
N TYR A 79 -2.23 13.27 0.32
CA TYR A 79 -2.00 11.83 0.31
C TYR A 79 -2.33 11.22 1.68
N ASP A 80 -3.03 10.10 1.67
CA ASP A 80 -3.19 9.27 2.85
C ASP A 80 -1.89 8.45 3.04
N LEU A 81 -1.26 8.57 4.20
CA LEU A 81 0.04 7.96 4.46
C LEU A 81 -0.13 6.83 5.47
N GLY A 82 0.35 5.65 5.11
CA GLY A 82 0.54 4.57 6.08
C GLY A 82 1.68 4.85 7.05
N ASN A 83 2.07 3.82 7.80
CA ASN A 83 3.20 3.91 8.71
C ASN A 83 4.49 4.19 7.95
N VAL A 84 5.27 5.16 8.47
CA VAL A 84 6.62 5.43 7.98
C VAL A 84 7.57 4.43 8.64
N GLU A 85 8.31 3.69 7.83
CA GLU A 85 9.22 2.65 8.30
C GLU A 85 10.63 2.90 7.76
N VAL A 86 11.63 2.29 8.39
CA VAL A 86 12.98 2.22 7.82
C VAL A 86 12.93 1.38 6.55
N GLY A 87 13.57 1.86 5.48
CA GLY A 87 13.67 1.16 4.20
C GLY A 87 14.77 0.08 4.18
N ASP A 88 14.96 -0.55 3.02
CA ASP A 88 16.03 -1.53 2.81
C ASP A 88 17.31 -0.83 2.34
N ASN A 89 18.22 -0.53 3.26
CA ASN A 89 19.48 0.16 2.95
C ASN A 89 20.41 -0.62 1.99
N ASP A 90 20.16 -1.90 1.74
CA ASP A 90 20.96 -2.71 0.83
C ASP A 90 20.43 -2.68 -0.62
N PHE A 91 19.26 -2.08 -0.86
CA PHE A 91 18.63 -2.06 -2.18
C PHE A 91 19.41 -1.22 -3.20
N PHE A 92 19.88 -0.03 -2.80
CA PHE A 92 20.76 0.81 -3.61
C PHE A 92 22.17 0.89 -3.01
N VAL A 93 23.17 0.95 -3.89
CA VAL A 93 24.58 1.07 -3.49
C VAL A 93 24.83 2.43 -2.82
N ASP A 94 25.70 2.44 -1.81
CA ASP A 94 26.13 3.64 -1.06
C ASP A 94 25.00 4.36 -0.30
N THR A 95 23.92 3.65 0.04
CA THR A 95 22.84 4.17 0.89
C THR A 95 23.32 4.36 2.33
N LYS A 96 23.06 5.54 2.90
CA LYS A 96 23.32 5.87 4.31
C LYS A 96 22.13 5.57 5.21
N SER A 97 20.96 5.97 4.73
CA SER A 97 19.69 5.83 5.42
C SER A 97 18.56 5.71 4.39
N SER A 98 17.44 5.11 4.80
CA SER A 98 16.26 5.06 3.94
C SER A 98 14.99 4.99 4.75
N MET A 99 13.91 5.49 4.15
CA MET A 99 12.55 5.35 4.65
C MET A 99 11.65 4.74 3.58
N LYS A 100 10.55 4.14 4.01
CA LYS A 100 9.44 3.75 3.15
C LYS A 100 8.11 4.15 3.77
N VAL A 101 7.14 4.49 2.92
CA VAL A 101 5.79 4.85 3.34
C VAL A 101 4.79 4.45 2.26
N ALA A 102 3.70 3.82 2.67
CA ALA A 102 2.58 3.51 1.77
C ALA A 102 1.79 4.78 1.45
N LEU A 103 1.39 4.97 0.20
CA LEU A 103 0.58 6.09 -0.25
C LEU A 103 -0.81 5.60 -0.64
N ASN A 104 -1.86 6.26 -0.17
CA ASN A 104 -3.26 5.97 -0.52
C ASN A 104 -3.67 4.49 -0.35
N GLY A 105 -3.08 3.81 0.64
CA GLY A 105 -3.31 2.39 0.92
C GLY A 105 -2.53 1.40 0.06
N GLU A 106 -1.63 1.87 -0.82
CA GLU A 106 -0.76 1.04 -1.67
C GLU A 106 0.47 0.54 -0.89
N ASP A 107 0.27 -0.41 0.02
CA ASP A 107 1.31 -0.99 0.88
C ASP A 107 2.33 -1.85 0.13
N MET A 108 1.93 -2.46 -0.99
CA MET A 108 2.78 -3.30 -1.84
C MET A 108 3.69 -2.49 -2.78
N LEU A 109 3.43 -1.20 -2.95
CA LEU A 109 4.17 -0.31 -3.84
C LEU A 109 4.59 0.98 -3.10
N PRO A 110 5.22 0.89 -1.92
CA PRO A 110 5.48 2.07 -1.10
C PRO A 110 6.42 3.05 -1.82
N LEU A 111 6.29 4.33 -1.49
CA LEU A 111 7.35 5.28 -1.77
C LEU A 111 8.54 4.92 -0.89
N GLN A 112 9.70 4.75 -1.51
CA GLN A 112 10.96 4.49 -0.83
C GLN A 112 11.92 5.64 -1.13
N VAL A 113 12.56 6.16 -0.08
CA VAL A 113 13.50 7.28 -0.19
C VAL A 113 14.81 6.89 0.44
N TYR A 114 15.89 7.05 -0.32
CA TYR A 114 17.23 6.62 0.05
C TYR A 114 18.14 7.84 0.09
N GLU A 115 18.78 8.11 1.23
CA GLU A 115 19.89 9.05 1.32
C GLU A 115 21.15 8.35 0.81
N ILE A 116 21.72 8.84 -0.29
CA ILE A 116 22.92 8.29 -0.90
C ILE A 116 24.13 9.11 -0.45
N ASP A 117 25.28 8.44 -0.34
CA ASP A 117 26.55 9.15 -0.14
C ASP A 117 26.73 10.23 -1.24
N PRO A 118 26.90 11.52 -0.86
CA PRO A 118 27.07 12.60 -1.83
C PRO A 118 28.31 12.44 -2.73
N ASP A 119 29.30 11.65 -2.30
CA ASP A 119 30.49 11.36 -3.09
C ASP A 119 30.33 10.11 -3.98
N SER A 120 29.19 9.41 -3.92
CA SER A 120 28.92 8.20 -4.71
C SER A 120 28.97 8.47 -6.21
N GLU A 121 29.68 7.61 -6.95
CA GLU A 121 29.67 7.62 -8.41
C GLU A 121 28.30 7.22 -8.97
N SER A 122 27.53 6.40 -8.22
CA SER A 122 26.17 6.03 -8.61
C SER A 122 25.24 7.24 -8.57
N LEU A 123 25.37 8.11 -7.55
CA LEU A 123 24.60 9.34 -7.42
C LEU A 123 24.84 10.27 -8.60
N LYS A 124 26.12 10.49 -8.96
CA LYS A 124 26.47 11.33 -10.11
C LYS A 124 25.85 10.79 -11.40
N ALA A 125 25.92 9.48 -11.63
CA ALA A 125 25.32 8.85 -12.80
C ALA A 125 23.78 8.97 -12.81
N ALA A 126 23.13 8.78 -11.66
CA ALA A 126 21.68 8.88 -11.52
C ALA A 126 21.18 10.32 -11.70
N GLN A 127 21.95 11.33 -11.25
CA GLN A 127 21.63 12.74 -11.50
C GLN A 127 21.59 13.09 -12.99
N GLU A 128 22.42 12.44 -13.81
CA GLU A 128 22.45 12.63 -15.27
C GLU A 128 21.39 11.82 -16.02
N THR A 129 21.08 10.62 -15.53
CA THR A 129 20.32 9.61 -16.29
C THR A 129 18.93 9.29 -15.73
N GLY A 130 18.68 9.57 -14.46
CA GLY A 130 17.51 9.10 -13.72
C GLY A 130 17.51 7.59 -13.44
N LEU A 131 18.67 6.93 -13.57
CA LEU A 131 18.81 5.49 -13.41
C LEU A 131 19.86 5.16 -12.34
N ALA A 132 19.51 4.25 -11.42
CA ALA A 132 20.41 3.80 -10.36
C ALA A 132 20.52 2.26 -10.36
N PRO A 133 21.71 1.70 -10.07
CA PRO A 133 21.88 0.26 -9.93
C PRO A 133 21.27 -0.22 -8.62
N ALA A 134 20.42 -1.24 -8.67
CA ALA A 134 19.78 -1.84 -7.50
C ALA A 134 20.16 -3.31 -7.32
N GLU A 135 20.06 -3.83 -6.10
CA GLU A 135 20.21 -5.25 -5.78
C GLU A 135 19.05 -5.71 -4.91
N PHE A 136 18.38 -6.78 -5.31
CA PHE A 136 17.30 -7.39 -4.51
C PHE A 136 17.45 -8.90 -4.52
N GLU A 137 17.53 -9.51 -3.33
CA GLU A 137 17.72 -10.96 -3.16
C GLU A 137 18.90 -11.54 -3.98
N GLY A 138 19.99 -10.77 -4.11
CA GLY A 138 21.18 -11.14 -4.88
C GLY A 138 21.01 -11.04 -6.41
N GLN A 139 19.88 -10.54 -6.90
CA GLN A 139 19.68 -10.15 -8.28
C GLN A 139 20.07 -8.70 -8.47
N LYS A 140 20.93 -8.45 -9.45
CA LYS A 140 21.37 -7.10 -9.80
C LYS A 140 20.50 -6.55 -10.91
N PHE A 141 19.95 -5.37 -10.67
CA PHE A 141 19.20 -4.58 -11.62
C PHE A 141 20.10 -3.43 -12.03
N ASP A 142 20.62 -3.49 -13.26
CA ASP A 142 21.62 -2.53 -13.70
C ASP A 142 21.06 -1.09 -13.77
N GLN A 143 19.73 -0.93 -13.90
CA GLN A 143 19.06 0.36 -14.14
C GLN A 143 17.62 0.36 -13.61
N GLU A 144 17.42 0.82 -12.37
CA GLU A 144 16.10 1.16 -11.83
C GLU A 144 15.83 2.66 -11.97
N GLY A 145 14.59 3.00 -12.36
CA GLY A 145 14.16 4.37 -12.53
C GLY A 145 13.97 5.07 -11.19
N VAL A 146 14.74 6.13 -10.95
CA VAL A 146 14.67 6.94 -9.73
C VAL A 146 14.50 8.41 -10.06
N LEU A 147 13.75 9.12 -9.22
CA LEU A 147 13.82 10.57 -9.18
C LEU A 147 14.96 10.96 -8.24
N VAL A 148 15.89 11.79 -8.72
CA VAL A 148 17.01 12.28 -7.91
C VAL A 148 16.80 13.74 -7.54
N ILE A 149 16.82 14.03 -6.25
CA ILE A 149 16.81 15.39 -5.69
C ILE A 149 17.91 15.47 -4.63
N ASP A 150 18.83 16.42 -4.79
CA ASP A 150 20.06 16.50 -4.00
C ASP A 150 20.83 15.16 -3.99
N ASN A 151 21.03 14.58 -2.80
CA ASN A 151 21.63 13.27 -2.58
C ASN A 151 20.61 12.18 -2.25
N HIS A 152 19.33 12.36 -2.62
CA HIS A 152 18.28 11.40 -2.34
C HIS A 152 17.74 10.75 -3.62
N TYR A 153 17.57 9.43 -3.57
CA TYR A 153 16.77 8.70 -4.56
C TYR A 153 15.36 8.53 -4.04
N PHE A 154 14.40 8.95 -4.85
CA PHE A 154 12.99 8.66 -4.69
C PHE A 154 12.65 7.53 -5.66
N PHE A 155 12.29 6.39 -5.09
CA PHE A 155 11.91 5.19 -5.82
C PHE A 155 10.48 4.81 -5.47
N LEU A 156 9.68 4.68 -6.50
CA LEU A 156 8.30 4.28 -6.39
C LEU A 156 8.06 3.36 -7.59
N SER A 157 7.67 2.12 -7.33
CA SER A 157 7.71 1.05 -8.35
C SER A 157 6.81 1.35 -9.54
N GLU A 158 7.22 0.88 -10.73
CA GLU A 158 6.39 0.98 -11.93
C GLU A 158 5.00 0.38 -11.70
N GLY A 159 3.96 1.10 -12.14
CA GLY A 159 2.58 0.67 -12.02
C GLY A 159 1.84 1.21 -10.79
N HIS A 160 2.52 1.91 -9.87
CA HIS A 160 1.80 2.63 -8.82
C HIS A 160 0.91 3.74 -9.42
N PRO A 161 -0.36 3.86 -9.01
CA PRO A 161 -1.32 4.77 -9.62
C PRO A 161 -0.88 6.24 -9.55
N ASP A 162 -0.25 6.64 -8.44
CA ASP A 162 0.14 8.03 -8.19
C ASP A 162 1.58 8.40 -8.56
N GLN A 163 2.36 7.50 -9.18
CA GLN A 163 3.81 7.72 -9.37
C GLN A 163 4.14 9.06 -10.04
N ALA A 164 3.45 9.38 -11.14
CA ALA A 164 3.72 10.59 -11.91
C ALA A 164 3.39 11.86 -11.11
N ASP A 165 2.29 11.86 -10.38
CA ASP A 165 1.83 13.01 -9.60
C ASP A 165 2.70 13.22 -8.35
N VAL A 166 3.11 12.13 -7.69
CA VAL A 166 4.05 12.16 -6.57
C VAL A 166 5.40 12.70 -7.02
N TYR A 167 5.99 12.17 -8.09
CA TYR A 167 7.30 12.64 -8.58
C TYR A 167 7.25 14.12 -8.96
N LYS A 168 6.20 14.54 -9.66
CA LYS A 168 6.01 15.95 -9.99
C LYS A 168 5.91 16.83 -8.75
N LEU A 169 5.12 16.43 -7.74
CA LEU A 169 5.01 17.15 -6.49
C LEU A 169 6.37 17.31 -5.82
N LEU A 170 7.14 16.23 -5.72
CA LEU A 170 8.44 16.23 -5.05
C LEU A 170 9.42 17.14 -5.79
N GLU A 171 9.47 17.09 -7.12
CA GLU A 171 10.27 18.02 -7.91
C GLU A 171 9.86 19.48 -7.71
N GLU A 172 8.58 19.78 -7.57
CA GLU A 172 8.10 21.16 -7.35
C GLU A 172 8.38 21.69 -5.94
N LYS A 173 8.56 20.80 -4.95
CA LYS A 173 8.65 21.16 -3.53
C LYS A 173 10.04 21.03 -2.94
N LEU A 174 10.89 20.16 -3.51
CA LEU A 174 12.20 19.83 -2.96
C LEU A 174 13.37 20.24 -3.87
N LYS A 175 13.11 20.58 -5.14
CA LYS A 175 14.12 20.99 -6.12
C LYS A 175 14.16 22.52 -6.27
#